data_AF-A0A973ELI2-F1
#
_entry.id   AF-A0A973ELI2-F1
#
_cell.length_a   1.000
_cell.length_b   1.000
_cell.length_c   1.000
_cell.angle_alpha   90.00
_cell.angle_beta   90.00
_cell.angle_gamma   90.00
#
_symmetry.space_group_name_H-M   'P 1'
#
loop_
_entity.id
_entity.type
_entity.pdbx_description
1 polymer ?
#
loop_
_entity_poly.entity_id
_entity_poly.type
_entity_poly.pdbx_seq_one_letter_code
_entity_poly.pdbx_strand_id
1 'polypeptide(L)'
;MKIISLKIIILLTLSGIFNLSNAQTTPNNSKYILGFIPSKASNIYGLAIGPIGSESLCNVEYTRKSHGLNIQLPGQGVFLVFFGFSDKIIQSTDDSIQKIKTIHNGLLISILGTTADIINGVNISSFMSAGKKMNGFSFNIFWNAYYKINGICVGIVNTSFRLNGLQIGLLNKSTKVNGLQIGLLNKNEKRILPFINW
;
A
#
# COMPACT_ATOMS: atom_id res chain seq x y z
N MET A 1 -42.91 -50.75 -24.21
CA MET A 1 -43.32 -50.86 -22.80
C MET A 1 -42.06 -50.86 -21.94
N LYS A 2 -41.87 -49.84 -21.09
CA LYS A 2 -41.09 -49.85 -19.82
C LYS A 2 -39.74 -50.61 -19.83
N ILE A 3 -38.55 -50.04 -19.73
CA ILE A 3 -38.04 -49.02 -18.79
C ILE A 3 -36.72 -48.48 -19.38
N ILE A 4 -36.71 -47.21 -19.81
CA ILE A 4 -35.49 -46.40 -19.88
C ILE A 4 -35.45 -45.71 -18.52
N SER A 5 -34.68 -46.26 -17.59
CA SER A 5 -34.48 -45.65 -16.27
C SER A 5 -33.21 -46.23 -15.68
N LEU A 6 -32.44 -45.37 -15.00
CA LEU A 6 -31.40 -45.72 -14.05
C LEU A 6 -29.94 -45.86 -14.51
N LYS A 7 -29.50 -45.13 -15.55
CA LYS A 7 -28.05 -44.85 -15.73
C LYS A 7 -27.67 -43.37 -15.95
N ILE A 8 -28.62 -42.43 -15.95
CA ILE A 8 -28.36 -40.99 -16.21
C ILE A 8 -28.57 -40.10 -14.97
N ILE A 9 -28.97 -40.65 -13.82
CA ILE A 9 -29.22 -39.85 -12.60
C ILE A 9 -27.99 -39.79 -11.66
N ILE A 10 -26.98 -40.66 -11.82
CA ILE A 10 -25.79 -40.66 -10.95
C ILE A 10 -24.63 -39.80 -11.51
N LEU A 11 -24.78 -39.22 -12.71
CA LEU A 11 -23.76 -38.33 -13.30
C LEU A 11 -24.06 -36.83 -13.13
N LEU A 12 -25.20 -36.47 -12.54
CA LEU A 12 -25.62 -35.08 -12.33
C LEU A 12 -25.57 -34.61 -10.87
N THR A 13 -25.27 -35.50 -9.92
CA THR A 13 -25.05 -35.12 -8.51
C THR A 13 -23.57 -34.90 -8.17
N LEU A 14 -22.65 -35.13 -9.11
CA LEU A 14 -21.21 -34.94 -8.87
C LEU A 14 -20.65 -33.57 -9.33
N SER A 15 -21.43 -32.77 -10.05
CA SER A 15 -21.00 -31.46 -10.56
C SER A 15 -21.50 -30.26 -9.74
N GLY A 16 -22.30 -30.51 -8.68
CA GLY A 16 -23.05 -29.47 -7.97
C GLY A 16 -22.42 -28.90 -6.68
N ILE A 17 -21.27 -29.40 -6.22
CA ILE A 17 -20.64 -28.91 -4.97
C ILE A 17 -19.13 -28.79 -5.14
N PHE A 18 -18.71 -27.89 -6.02
CA PHE A 18 -17.40 -27.24 -5.91
C PHE A 18 -17.54 -25.75 -6.17
N ASN A 19 -18.51 -25.11 -5.51
CA ASN A 19 -18.28 -23.74 -5.04
C ASN A 19 -17.47 -23.86 -3.75
N LEU A 20 -16.22 -24.27 -3.88
CA LEU A 20 -15.23 -23.92 -2.87
C LEU A 20 -15.04 -22.42 -3.06
N SER A 21 -15.84 -21.63 -2.34
CA SER A 21 -15.41 -20.30 -1.95
C SER A 21 -14.00 -20.49 -1.43
N ASN A 22 -13.00 -20.07 -2.20
CA ASN A 22 -11.64 -19.91 -1.73
C ASN A 22 -11.69 -18.81 -0.66
N ALA A 23 -12.20 -19.15 0.52
CA ALA A 23 -11.90 -18.46 1.74
C ALA A 23 -10.40 -18.68 1.92
N GLN A 24 -9.59 -17.78 1.34
CA GLN A 24 -8.16 -17.72 1.57
C GLN A 24 -7.97 -17.69 3.08
N THR A 25 -7.64 -18.83 3.65
CA THR A 25 -7.32 -18.95 5.06
C THR A 25 -6.05 -18.15 5.26
N THR A 26 -6.19 -16.93 5.78
CA THR A 26 -5.03 -16.17 6.26
C THR A 26 -4.32 -17.08 7.26
N PRO A 27 -3.06 -17.47 7.04
CA PRO A 27 -2.37 -18.30 8.01
C PRO A 27 -2.39 -17.56 9.34
N ASN A 28 -2.91 -18.19 10.39
CA ASN A 28 -3.00 -17.59 11.72
C ASN A 28 -1.64 -17.66 12.43
N ASN A 29 -0.60 -17.16 11.76
CA ASN A 29 0.75 -17.10 12.27
C ASN A 29 1.08 -15.65 12.61
N SER A 30 0.86 -15.30 13.88
CA SER A 30 1.13 -13.97 14.42
C SER A 30 2.42 -14.00 15.23
N LYS A 31 3.24 -12.96 15.07
CA LYS A 31 4.41 -12.70 15.92
C LYS A 31 4.10 -11.59 16.90
N TYR A 32 4.63 -11.68 18.11
CA TYR A 32 4.45 -10.71 19.17
C TYR A 32 5.80 -10.23 19.67
N ILE A 33 5.85 -9.00 20.17
CA ILE A 33 7.02 -8.31 20.70
C ILE A 33 8.06 -8.00 19.62
N LEU A 34 8.55 -9.00 18.89
CA LEU A 34 9.57 -8.88 17.86
C LEU A 34 9.24 -9.74 16.63
N GLY A 35 9.46 -9.19 15.44
CA GLY A 35 9.36 -9.93 14.18
C GLY A 35 10.37 -9.45 13.14
N PHE A 36 11.06 -10.39 12.51
CA PHE A 36 11.95 -10.08 11.39
C PHE A 36 11.17 -9.92 10.08
N ILE A 37 11.48 -8.86 9.32
CA ILE A 37 10.94 -8.58 7.99
C ILE A 37 12.03 -8.72 6.91
N PRO A 38 11.71 -9.28 5.73
CA PRO A 38 10.38 -9.70 5.29
C PRO A 38 9.90 -10.98 5.98
N SER A 39 8.58 -11.07 6.21
CA SER A 39 7.96 -12.22 6.91
C SER A 39 6.71 -12.72 6.18
N LYS A 40 6.47 -14.04 6.29
CA LYS A 40 5.18 -14.68 5.95
C LYS A 40 4.18 -14.67 7.11
N ALA A 41 4.54 -14.12 8.27
CA ALA A 41 3.60 -13.93 9.37
C ALA A 41 2.46 -13.00 8.91
N SER A 42 1.21 -13.37 9.22
CA SER A 42 0.04 -12.54 8.87
C SER A 42 -0.01 -11.28 9.70
N ASN A 43 0.39 -11.36 10.97
CA ASN A 43 0.49 -10.21 11.87
C ASN A 43 1.85 -10.19 12.58
N ILE A 44 2.40 -9.00 12.78
CA ILE A 44 3.52 -8.73 13.68
C ILE A 44 3.10 -7.62 14.63
N TYR A 45 3.05 -7.90 15.92
CA TYR A 45 2.75 -6.93 16.97
C TYR A 45 4.03 -6.57 17.72
N GLY A 46 4.27 -5.28 17.98
CA GLY A 46 5.48 -4.78 18.63
C GLY A 46 6.49 -4.23 17.61
N LEU A 47 7.71 -4.75 17.64
CA LEU A 47 8.82 -4.33 16.78
C LEU A 47 8.94 -5.25 15.55
N ALA A 48 8.76 -4.70 14.36
CA ALA A 48 9.13 -5.33 13.09
C ALA A 48 10.47 -4.73 12.62
N ILE A 49 11.50 -5.54 12.37
CA ILE A 49 12.81 -5.05 11.93
C ILE A 49 13.42 -5.92 10.84
N GLY A 50 14.05 -5.30 9.86
CA GLY A 50 14.84 -6.01 8.85
C GLY A 50 15.16 -5.16 7.64
N PRO A 51 15.78 -5.74 6.61
CA PRO A 51 16.34 -4.94 5.53
C PRO A 51 15.31 -4.31 4.61
N ILE A 52 14.17 -4.97 4.42
CA ILE A 52 13.11 -4.55 3.50
C ILE A 52 11.74 -4.89 4.09
N GLY A 53 10.71 -4.15 3.65
CA GLY A 53 9.33 -4.39 4.04
C GLY A 53 8.81 -5.75 3.57
N SER A 54 7.80 -6.29 4.25
CA SER A 54 7.23 -7.59 3.90
C SER A 54 6.57 -7.60 2.52
N GLU A 55 6.16 -6.47 1.98
CA GLU A 55 5.60 -6.32 0.62
C GLU A 55 6.53 -6.84 -0.49
N SER A 56 7.82 -7.02 -0.20
CA SER A 56 8.81 -7.65 -1.08
C SER A 56 8.55 -9.14 -1.36
N LEU A 57 7.85 -9.87 -0.47
CA LEU A 57 7.53 -11.27 -0.76
C LEU A 57 6.39 -11.35 -1.77
N CYS A 58 6.72 -11.93 -2.93
CA CYS A 58 5.78 -12.36 -3.95
C CYS A 58 5.07 -13.66 -3.54
N ASN A 59 3.99 -14.00 -4.24
CA ASN A 59 3.21 -15.23 -4.06
C ASN A 59 2.60 -15.39 -2.64
N VAL A 60 2.33 -14.26 -1.98
CA VAL A 60 1.59 -14.22 -0.73
C VAL A 60 0.21 -13.65 -1.01
N GLU A 61 -0.81 -14.49 -0.95
CA GLU A 61 -2.19 -14.13 -1.25
C GLU A 61 -2.98 -13.62 -0.04
N TYR A 62 -2.32 -13.04 0.96
CA TYR A 62 -3.01 -12.40 2.07
C TYR A 62 -2.28 -11.14 2.47
N THR A 63 -3.05 -10.23 3.06
CA THR A 63 -2.52 -8.99 3.57
C THR A 63 -1.77 -9.24 4.86
N ARG A 64 -0.54 -8.74 4.93
CA ARG A 64 0.29 -8.81 6.13
C ARG A 64 0.24 -7.51 6.89
N LYS A 65 0.08 -7.60 8.20
CA LYS A 65 -0.10 -6.43 9.07
C LYS A 65 1.06 -6.31 10.03
N SER A 66 1.60 -5.11 10.20
CA SER A 66 2.43 -4.79 11.36
C SER A 66 1.74 -3.77 12.24
N HIS A 67 1.84 -3.95 13.54
CA HIS A 67 1.23 -3.10 14.56
C HIS A 67 2.31 -2.68 15.56
N GLY A 68 2.63 -1.39 15.63
CA GLY A 68 3.68 -0.85 16.49
C GLY A 68 4.78 -0.16 15.69
N LEU A 69 6.03 -0.58 15.89
CA LEU A 69 7.22 0.02 15.28
C LEU A 69 7.74 -0.87 14.15
N ASN A 70 7.88 -0.33 12.94
CA ASN A 70 8.41 -1.03 11.78
C ASN A 70 9.67 -0.32 11.28
N ILE A 71 10.81 -1.00 11.31
CA ILE A 71 12.14 -0.48 10.98
C ILE A 71 12.69 -1.23 9.76
N GLN A 72 12.95 -0.50 8.68
CA GLN A 72 13.48 -1.02 7.42
C GLN A 72 14.90 -0.48 7.15
N LEU A 73 15.92 -1.35 7.19
CA LEU A 73 17.34 -1.01 7.13
C LEU A 73 18.10 -1.85 6.08
N PRO A 74 18.24 -1.39 4.82
CA PRO A 74 18.09 0.01 4.43
C PRO A 74 16.67 0.44 4.09
N GLY A 75 15.78 -0.47 3.68
CA GLY A 75 14.51 -0.17 3.03
C GLY A 75 14.61 -0.20 1.51
N GLN A 76 13.46 -0.42 0.85
CA GLN A 76 13.39 -0.68 -0.59
C GLN A 76 12.96 0.53 -1.43
N GLY A 77 12.72 1.69 -0.81
CA GLY A 77 12.30 2.90 -1.50
C GLY A 77 13.30 3.38 -2.57
N VAL A 78 14.61 3.23 -2.36
CA VAL A 78 15.62 3.65 -3.35
C VAL A 78 15.49 2.91 -4.69
N PHE A 79 15.01 1.66 -4.67
CA PHE A 79 14.92 0.85 -5.88
C PHE A 79 13.88 1.41 -6.86
N LEU A 80 12.87 2.15 -6.38
CA LEU A 80 11.86 2.77 -7.25
C LEU A 80 12.42 3.85 -8.19
N VAL A 81 13.56 4.47 -7.86
CA VAL A 81 14.23 5.40 -8.79
C VAL A 81 14.77 4.67 -10.00
N PHE A 82 15.39 3.51 -9.77
CA PHE A 82 16.01 2.71 -10.83
C PHE A 82 14.98 2.02 -11.74
N PHE A 83 13.81 1.66 -11.18
CA PHE A 83 12.73 1.03 -11.94
C PHE A 83 11.84 2.02 -12.70
N GLY A 84 12.16 3.32 -12.67
CA GLY A 84 11.41 4.35 -13.38
C GLY A 84 10.01 4.50 -12.79
N PHE A 85 9.90 5.30 -11.72
CA PHE A 85 8.60 5.68 -11.17
C PHE A 85 7.75 6.38 -12.24
N SER A 86 6.92 5.61 -12.93
CA SER A 86 6.02 6.13 -13.96
C SER A 86 4.81 6.73 -13.25
N ASP A 87 4.46 7.98 -13.57
CA ASP A 87 3.20 8.62 -13.18
C ASP A 87 1.97 7.70 -13.43
N LYS A 88 2.09 6.78 -14.40
CA LYS A 88 1.09 5.73 -14.68
C LYS A 88 0.77 4.87 -13.46
N ILE A 89 1.70 4.59 -12.56
CA ILE A 89 1.47 3.77 -11.35
C ILE A 89 0.45 4.44 -10.41
N ILE A 90 0.46 5.77 -10.31
CA ILE A 90 -0.50 6.54 -9.50
C ILE A 90 -1.85 6.67 -10.24
N GLN A 91 -1.87 6.57 -11.57
CA GLN A 91 -3.08 6.81 -12.36
C GLN A 91 -3.81 5.53 -12.77
N SER A 92 -3.13 4.38 -12.81
CA SER A 92 -3.64 3.08 -13.26
C SER A 92 -3.93 2.11 -12.11
N THR A 93 -4.48 2.61 -11.01
CA THR A 93 -5.04 1.74 -9.97
C THR A 93 -6.54 1.65 -10.21
N ASP A 94 -6.91 0.72 -11.09
CA ASP A 94 -8.24 0.14 -11.06
C ASP A 94 -8.41 -0.54 -9.70
N ASP A 95 -9.11 0.15 -8.77
CA ASP A 95 -9.31 -0.24 -7.36
C ASP A 95 -9.88 -1.68 -7.24
N SER A 96 -10.50 -2.21 -8.29
CA SER A 96 -11.11 -3.54 -8.35
C SER A 96 -10.11 -4.70 -8.38
N ILE A 97 -8.86 -4.51 -8.82
CA ILE A 97 -7.99 -5.65 -9.21
C ILE A 97 -6.74 -5.79 -8.33
N GLN A 98 -6.21 -4.71 -7.74
CA GLN A 98 -4.92 -4.78 -7.07
C GLN A 98 -5.05 -5.07 -5.56
N LYS A 99 -4.90 -6.36 -5.20
CA LYS A 99 -4.88 -6.85 -3.82
C LYS A 99 -3.89 -6.11 -2.92
N ILE A 100 -4.29 -5.81 -1.69
CA ILE A 100 -3.46 -5.15 -0.68
C ILE A 100 -2.48 -6.18 -0.09
N LYS A 101 -1.18 -5.95 -0.25
CA LYS A 101 -0.10 -6.82 0.23
C LYS A 101 0.26 -6.56 1.68
N THR A 102 0.31 -5.29 2.08
CA THR A 102 0.75 -4.89 3.42
C THR A 102 -0.08 -3.75 4.01
N ILE A 103 -0.25 -3.79 5.33
CA ILE A 103 -0.79 -2.69 6.13
C ILE A 103 0.14 -2.47 7.30
N HIS A 104 0.58 -1.23 7.50
CA HIS A 104 1.35 -0.85 8.68
C HIS A 104 0.53 0.09 9.55
N ASN A 105 0.33 -0.29 10.81
CA ASN A 105 -0.39 0.49 11.80
C ASN A 105 0.62 0.93 12.88
N GLY A 106 0.91 2.22 12.98
CA GLY A 106 1.87 2.77 13.93
C GLY A 106 2.98 3.58 13.27
N LEU A 107 4.23 3.37 13.71
CA LEU A 107 5.41 4.12 13.27
C LEU A 107 6.24 3.27 12.31
N LEU A 108 6.41 3.75 11.08
CA LEU A 108 7.30 3.18 10.07
C LEU A 108 8.51 4.08 9.88
N ILE A 109 9.69 3.53 10.09
CA ILE A 109 10.97 4.20 9.88
C ILE A 109 11.77 3.42 8.84
N SER A 110 12.33 4.12 7.86
CA SER A 110 13.24 3.53 6.89
C SER A 110 14.36 4.49 6.55
N ILE A 111 15.55 3.99 6.23
CA ILE A 111 16.61 4.85 5.70
C ILE A 111 16.26 5.21 4.26
N LEU A 112 16.32 4.24 3.36
CA LEU A 112 16.16 4.42 1.92
C LEU A 112 14.72 4.40 1.43
N GLY A 113 13.75 4.25 2.33
CA GLY A 113 12.33 4.39 2.02
C GLY A 113 11.54 3.09 1.95
N THR A 114 10.22 3.22 1.83
CA THR A 114 9.27 2.10 1.89
C THR A 114 8.31 2.06 0.70
N THR A 115 7.73 0.90 0.43
CA THR A 115 6.74 0.69 -0.63
C THR A 115 5.47 0.03 -0.09
N ALA A 116 5.16 0.29 1.17
CA ALA A 116 3.99 -0.29 1.82
C ALA A 116 2.68 0.20 1.22
N ASP A 117 1.75 -0.73 0.98
CA ASP A 117 0.49 -0.41 0.32
C ASP A 117 -0.37 0.56 1.14
N ILE A 118 -0.55 0.26 2.43
CA ILE A 118 -1.33 1.10 3.34
C ILE A 118 -0.52 1.38 4.60
N ILE A 119 -0.43 2.65 4.93
CA ILE A 119 0.17 3.11 6.18
C ILE A 119 -0.90 3.88 6.96
N ASN A 120 -1.13 3.46 8.21
CA ASN A 120 -2.02 4.08 9.17
C ASN A 120 -1.16 4.54 10.37
N GLY A 121 -0.75 5.81 10.38
CA GLY A 121 0.09 6.36 11.45
C GLY A 121 1.16 7.30 10.92
N VAL A 122 2.40 7.07 11.34
CA VAL A 122 3.56 7.93 11.04
C VAL A 122 4.55 7.17 10.17
N ASN A 123 4.97 7.80 9.07
CA ASN A 123 6.00 7.27 8.18
C ASN A 123 7.14 8.27 8.05
N ILE A 124 8.37 7.83 8.31
CA ILE A 124 9.58 8.65 8.26
C ILE A 124 10.64 7.93 7.44
N SER A 125 11.14 8.57 6.38
CA SER A 125 12.36 8.09 5.72
C SER A 125 13.24 9.20 5.18
N SER A 126 14.52 8.90 4.96
CA SER A 126 15.46 9.88 4.40
C SER A 126 15.37 9.99 2.88
N PHE A 127 14.62 9.12 2.21
CA PHE A 127 14.53 9.11 0.76
C PHE A 127 13.10 9.23 0.26
N MET A 128 12.40 8.12 0.06
CA MET A 128 11.04 8.16 -0.48
C MET A 128 10.08 7.18 0.18
N SER A 129 8.79 7.42 -0.01
CA SER A 129 7.77 6.43 0.33
C SER A 129 6.70 6.39 -0.74
N ALA A 130 6.35 5.18 -1.16
CA ALA A 130 5.32 4.95 -2.16
C ALA A 130 4.28 3.93 -1.68
N GLY A 131 3.03 4.07 -2.13
CA GLY A 131 1.98 3.13 -1.76
C GLY A 131 0.61 3.50 -2.32
N LYS A 132 -0.42 2.79 -1.86
CA LYS A 132 -1.81 3.07 -2.25
C LYS A 132 -2.44 4.11 -1.33
N LYS A 133 -2.25 3.98 -0.02
CA LYS A 133 -2.96 4.83 0.95
C LYS A 133 -2.08 5.23 2.12
N MET A 134 -1.93 6.53 2.32
CA MET A 134 -1.36 7.11 3.54
C MET A 134 -2.49 7.71 4.39
N ASN A 135 -2.65 7.22 5.62
CA ASN A 135 -3.58 7.77 6.63
C ASN A 135 -2.76 8.22 7.84
N GLY A 136 -2.58 9.53 8.01
CA GLY A 136 -1.78 10.09 9.10
C GLY A 136 -0.70 11.06 8.62
N PHE A 137 0.54 10.88 9.07
CA PHE A 137 1.66 11.79 8.79
C PHE A 137 2.80 11.06 8.08
N SER A 138 3.31 11.67 7.01
CA SER A 138 4.41 11.12 6.23
C SER A 138 5.47 12.20 6.02
N PHE A 139 6.69 11.95 6.48
CA PHE A 139 7.86 12.79 6.25
C PHE A 139 8.90 11.99 5.49
N ASN A 140 9.12 12.33 4.22
CA ASN A 140 10.15 11.72 3.39
C ASN A 140 10.91 12.84 2.71
N ILE A 141 12.23 12.89 2.87
CA ILE A 141 13.01 14.06 2.43
C ILE A 141 12.80 14.32 0.94
N PHE A 142 12.87 13.29 0.08
CA PHE A 142 12.78 13.47 -1.36
C PHE A 142 11.37 13.31 -1.91
N TRP A 143 10.70 12.17 -1.67
CA TRP A 143 9.45 11.89 -2.37
C TRP A 143 8.40 11.15 -1.54
N ASN A 144 7.19 11.70 -1.47
CA ASN A 144 5.96 10.98 -1.11
C ASN A 144 5.14 10.67 -2.37
N ALA A 145 4.82 9.40 -2.61
CA ALA A 145 4.11 8.99 -3.82
C ALA A 145 2.97 8.01 -3.49
N TYR A 146 1.76 8.52 -3.25
CA TYR A 146 0.63 7.70 -2.84
C TYR A 146 -0.56 7.85 -3.77
N TYR A 147 -1.33 6.80 -4.01
CA TYR A 147 -2.59 6.97 -4.72
C TYR A 147 -3.57 7.88 -3.95
N LYS A 148 -3.79 7.62 -2.66
CA LYS A 148 -4.66 8.40 -1.78
C LYS A 148 -3.93 8.83 -0.51
N ILE A 149 -4.02 10.11 -0.19
CA ILE A 149 -3.51 10.69 1.06
C ILE A 149 -4.71 11.16 1.89
N ASN A 150 -4.81 10.71 3.14
CA ASN A 150 -5.72 11.26 4.15
C ASN A 150 -4.87 11.71 5.35
N GLY A 151 -4.42 12.96 5.34
CA GLY A 151 -3.50 13.49 6.35
C GLY A 151 -2.44 14.40 5.76
N ILE A 152 -1.23 14.36 6.30
CA ILE A 152 -0.15 15.31 6.00
C ILE A 152 1.02 14.57 5.36
N CYS A 153 1.49 15.06 4.21
CA CYS A 153 2.72 14.59 3.57
C CYS A 153 3.71 15.75 3.41
N VAL A 154 4.94 15.53 3.87
CA VAL A 154 6.05 16.48 3.79
C VAL A 154 7.22 15.84 3.05
N GLY A 155 7.75 16.54 2.05
CA GLY A 155 8.90 16.11 1.25
C GLY A 155 9.17 17.07 0.10
N ILE A 156 10.33 16.97 -0.57
CA ILE A 156 10.64 17.84 -1.72
C ILE A 156 9.59 17.67 -2.82
N VAL A 157 9.19 16.44 -3.11
CA VAL A 157 8.15 16.09 -4.07
C VAL A 157 7.02 15.33 -3.37
N ASN A 158 5.78 15.76 -3.57
CA ASN A 158 4.61 15.01 -3.14
C ASN A 158 3.70 14.76 -4.35
N THR A 159 3.45 13.50 -4.65
CA THR A 159 2.55 13.09 -5.75
C THR A 159 1.41 12.25 -5.21
N SER A 160 0.17 12.59 -5.60
CA SER A 160 -0.96 11.72 -5.37
C SER A 160 -2.04 11.77 -6.44
N PHE A 161 -3.00 10.85 -6.39
CA PHE A 161 -4.21 10.96 -7.20
C PHE A 161 -5.32 11.68 -6.43
N ARG A 162 -5.54 11.32 -5.16
CA ARG A 162 -6.51 11.94 -4.26
C ARG A 162 -5.83 12.45 -2.99
N LEU A 163 -5.91 13.75 -2.75
CA LEU A 163 -5.46 14.40 -1.52
C LEU A 163 -6.68 14.80 -0.68
N ASN A 164 -6.77 14.27 0.54
CA ASN A 164 -7.65 14.73 1.61
C ASN A 164 -6.77 15.19 2.79
N GLY A 165 -6.31 16.43 2.77
CA GLY A 165 -5.39 16.94 3.81
C GLY A 165 -4.34 17.91 3.27
N LEU A 166 -3.09 17.79 3.72
CA LEU A 166 -2.04 18.77 3.48
C LEU A 166 -0.82 18.14 2.80
N GLN A 167 -0.35 18.75 1.71
CA GLN A 167 0.96 18.47 1.12
C GLN A 167 1.88 19.67 1.32
N ILE A 168 3.09 19.43 1.82
CA ILE A 168 4.12 20.46 1.98
C ILE A 168 5.39 19.99 1.26
N GLY A 169 5.84 20.75 0.28
CA GLY A 169 7.00 20.40 -0.52
C GLY A 169 7.41 21.48 -1.49
N LEU A 170 8.48 21.27 -2.26
CA LEU A 170 8.79 22.18 -3.36
C LEU A 170 7.83 21.95 -4.53
N LEU A 171 7.55 20.68 -4.83
CA LEU A 171 6.68 20.26 -5.92
C LEU A 171 5.55 19.39 -5.37
N ASN A 172 4.32 19.86 -5.48
CA ASN A 172 3.14 19.09 -5.12
C ASN A 172 2.29 18.82 -6.37
N LYS A 173 1.84 17.59 -6.55
CA LYS A 173 1.01 17.17 -7.69
C LYS A 173 -0.08 16.24 -7.20
N SER A 174 -1.33 16.64 -7.30
CA SER A 174 -2.48 15.80 -6.91
C SER A 174 -3.66 16.02 -7.84
N THR A 175 -4.20 14.99 -8.47
CA THR A 175 -5.31 15.15 -9.43
C THR A 175 -6.55 15.76 -8.76
N LYS A 176 -7.06 15.09 -7.72
CA LYS A 176 -8.22 15.52 -6.92
C LYS A 176 -7.75 16.02 -5.57
N VAL A 177 -7.99 17.30 -5.29
CA VAL A 177 -7.59 17.95 -4.04
C VAL A 177 -8.84 18.31 -3.24
N ASN A 178 -8.84 17.89 -1.98
CA ASN A 178 -9.77 18.28 -0.92
C ASN A 178 -8.92 18.62 0.31
N GLY A 179 -8.29 19.79 0.27
CA GLY A 179 -7.28 20.17 1.25
C GLY A 179 -6.38 21.27 0.72
N LEU A 180 -5.11 21.24 1.10
CA LEU A 180 -4.14 22.29 0.79
C LEU A 180 -2.82 21.70 0.30
N GLN A 181 -2.21 22.36 -0.67
CA GLN A 181 -0.86 22.11 -1.14
C GLN A 181 -0.06 23.39 -0.92
N ILE A 182 1.08 23.27 -0.24
CA ILE A 182 2.01 24.37 0.03
C ILE A 182 3.36 24.03 -0.59
N GLY A 183 3.81 24.85 -1.52
CA GLY A 183 5.06 24.61 -2.24
C GLY A 183 5.36 25.57 -3.38
N LEU A 184 6.57 25.52 -3.93
CA LEU A 184 6.96 26.37 -5.06
C LEU A 184 6.07 26.16 -6.28
N LEU A 185 5.69 24.90 -6.55
CA LEU A 185 4.77 24.54 -7.62
C LEU A 185 3.75 23.52 -7.13
N ASN A 186 2.46 23.86 -7.27
CA ASN A 186 1.36 23.00 -6.85
C ASN A 186 0.41 22.76 -8.03
N LYS A 187 0.33 21.53 -8.50
CA LYS A 187 -0.50 21.11 -9.64
C LYS A 187 -1.68 20.27 -9.17
N ASN A 188 -2.87 20.63 -9.63
CA ASN A 188 -4.04 19.75 -9.60
C ASN A 188 -4.65 19.56 -11.00
N GLU A 189 -5.78 18.85 -11.10
CA GLU A 189 -6.44 18.61 -12.39
C GLU A 189 -6.97 19.90 -13.06
N LYS A 190 -7.18 20.97 -12.29
CA LYS A 190 -7.78 22.22 -12.76
C LYS A 190 -6.75 23.31 -13.07
N ARG A 191 -5.67 23.39 -12.29
CA ARG A 191 -4.71 24.51 -12.33
C ARG A 191 -3.35 24.17 -11.74
N ILE A 192 -2.38 25.03 -12.04
CA ILE A 192 -1.04 25.04 -11.46
C ILE A 192 -0.86 26.40 -10.79
N LEU A 193 -0.57 26.40 -9.48
CA LEU A 193 -0.36 27.63 -8.70
C LEU A 193 0.97 27.58 -7.92
N PRO A 194 1.69 28.70 -7.82
CA PRO A 194 2.82 28.82 -6.91
C PRO A 194 2.34 29.01 -5.46
N PHE A 195 3.21 28.68 -4.51
CA PHE A 195 3.08 28.82 -3.05
C PHE A 195 1.93 28.03 -2.41
N ILE A 196 0.68 28.21 -2.86
CA ILE A 196 -0.52 27.59 -2.28
C ILE A 196 -1.49 27.15 -3.39
N ASN A 197 -2.08 25.96 -3.25
CA ASN A 197 -3.19 25.47 -4.09
C ASN A 197 -4.15 24.61 -3.26
N TRP A 198 -5.43 24.56 -3.65
CA TRP A 198 -6.53 23.88 -2.95
C TRP A 198 -7.51 23.20 -3.92
#